data_AF-A0A174ZXX8-F1
#
_entry.id   AF-A0A174ZXX8-F1
#
_cell.length_a   1.000
_cell.length_b   1.000
_cell.length_c   1.000
_cell.angle_alpha   90.00
_cell.angle_beta   90.00
_cell.angle_gamma   90.00
#
_symmetry.space_group_name_H-M   'P 1'
#
loop_
_entity.id
_entity.type
_entity.pdbx_description
1 polymer ?
#
loop_
_entity_poly.entity_id
_entity_poly.type
_entity_poly.pdbx_seq_one_letter_code
_entity_poly.pdbx_strand_id
1 'polypeptide(L)'
;MKKAKVLATFLVALITVTALSTVCFAAGSADVAGAITSTWDGMKGQIKTIVNDVVFPILDGVLGILLIVFITKSAISYKRNGEFDIIAPAVCLGGLLFVLTAPLYIWNIIPW
;
A
#
# COMPACT_ATOMS: atom_id res chain seq x y z
N MET A 1 24.25 -25.31 59.52
CA MET A 1 23.01 -24.70 58.96
C MET A 1 23.23 -23.47 58.08
N LYS A 2 24.11 -22.50 58.46
CA LYS A 2 24.33 -21.27 57.66
C LYS A 2 24.93 -21.52 56.26
N LYS A 3 25.94 -22.41 56.13
CA LYS A 3 26.59 -22.73 54.85
C LYS A 3 25.67 -23.44 53.85
N ALA A 4 24.78 -24.31 54.34
CA ALA A 4 23.78 -24.99 53.50
C ALA A 4 22.72 -24.02 52.97
N LYS A 5 22.31 -23.02 53.77
CA LYS A 5 21.42 -21.93 53.30
C LYS A 5 22.11 -21.06 52.23
N VAL A 6 23.38 -20.72 52.41
CA VAL A 6 24.15 -19.95 51.41
C VAL A 6 24.33 -20.74 50.11
N LEU A 7 24.62 -22.04 50.20
CA LEU A 7 24.74 -22.90 49.01
C LEU A 7 23.38 -23.05 48.29
N ALA A 8 22.28 -23.21 49.03
CA ALA A 8 20.94 -23.26 48.46
C ALA A 8 20.55 -21.94 47.78
N THR A 9 20.85 -20.79 48.39
CA THR A 9 20.62 -19.48 47.79
C THR A 9 21.47 -19.27 46.52
N PHE A 10 22.71 -19.75 46.50
CA PHE A 10 23.57 -19.68 45.31
C PHE A 10 23.06 -20.55 44.17
N LEU A 11 22.59 -21.76 44.47
CA LEU A 11 21.99 -22.66 43.48
C LEU A 11 20.68 -22.09 42.90
N VAL A 12 19.82 -21.51 43.75
CA VAL A 12 18.60 -20.83 43.30
C VAL A 12 18.94 -19.62 42.43
N ALA A 13 19.93 -18.82 42.81
CA ALA A 13 20.40 -17.69 42.01
C ALA A 13 20.93 -18.15 40.64
N LEU A 14 21.72 -19.22 40.59
CA LEU A 14 22.24 -19.78 39.34
C LEU A 14 21.11 -20.26 38.42
N ILE A 15 20.12 -20.97 38.97
CA ILE A 15 18.94 -21.43 38.23
C ILE A 15 18.16 -20.23 37.68
N THR A 16 17.93 -19.19 38.48
CA THR A 16 17.23 -17.99 38.01
C THR A 16 18.00 -17.25 36.91
N VAL A 17 19.33 -17.15 37.00
CA VAL A 17 20.16 -16.52 35.95
C VAL A 17 20.11 -17.34 34.66
N THR A 18 20.18 -18.67 34.74
CA THR A 18 20.05 -19.52 33.54
C THR A 18 18.65 -19.43 32.92
N ALA A 19 17.59 -19.39 33.72
CA ALA A 19 16.21 -19.25 33.24
C ALA A 19 15.91 -17.86 32.66
N LEU A 20 16.57 -16.80 33.15
CA LEU A 20 16.45 -15.44 32.61
C LEU A 20 17.32 -15.26 31.34
N SER A 21 18.42 -16.01 31.23
CA SER A 21 19.30 -15.98 30.05
C SER A 21 18.69 -16.60 28.79
N THR A 22 17.76 -17.55 28.93
CA THR A 22 17.02 -18.10 27.77
C THR A 22 16.06 -17.08 27.17
N VAL A 23 15.50 -16.18 27.99
CA VAL A 23 14.62 -15.09 27.54
C VAL A 23 15.40 -14.03 26.75
N CYS A 24 16.64 -13.72 27.18
CA CYS A 24 17.48 -12.77 26.43
C CYS A 24 18.07 -13.38 25.15
N PHE A 25 18.29 -14.70 25.09
CA PHE A 25 18.72 -15.38 23.87
C PHE A 25 17.57 -15.61 22.88
N ALA A 26 16.33 -15.78 23.35
CA ALA A 26 15.13 -15.85 22.50
C ALA A 26 14.73 -14.48 21.91
N ALA A 27 15.04 -13.38 22.61
CA ALA A 27 14.84 -12.03 22.08
C ALA A 27 15.74 -11.71 20.87
N GLY A 28 16.85 -12.42 20.68
CA GLY A 28 17.70 -12.32 19.49
C GLY A 28 17.17 -13.07 18.27
N SER A 29 16.19 -13.96 18.44
CA SER A 29 15.57 -14.76 17.37
C SER A 29 14.18 -14.28 16.96
N ALA A 30 13.65 -13.27 17.64
CA ALA A 30 12.46 -12.55 17.20
C ALA A 30 12.92 -11.50 16.17
N ASP A 31 13.19 -11.94 14.94
CA ASP A 31 13.54 -11.05 13.84
C ASP A 31 12.30 -10.28 13.39
N VAL A 32 11.90 -9.31 14.21
CA VAL A 32 10.78 -8.41 13.95
C VAL A 32 11.02 -7.66 12.64
N ALA A 33 12.28 -7.36 12.30
CA ALA A 33 12.64 -6.80 11.01
C ALA A 33 12.32 -7.75 9.86
N GLY A 34 12.75 -9.03 9.94
CA GLY A 34 12.41 -10.05 8.94
C GLY A 34 10.91 -10.31 8.80
N ALA A 35 10.16 -10.33 9.90
CA ALA A 35 8.69 -10.48 9.88
C ALA A 35 7.97 -9.27 9.25
N ILE A 36 8.46 -8.06 9.51
CA ILE A 36 7.95 -6.83 8.88
C ILE A 36 8.28 -6.82 7.39
N THR A 37 9.52 -7.16 6.99
CA THR A 37 9.92 -7.24 5.58
C THR A 37 9.10 -8.29 4.81
N SER A 38 8.90 -9.47 5.39
CA SER A 38 8.03 -10.52 4.83
C SER A 38 6.58 -10.03 4.63
N THR A 39 6.03 -9.31 5.61
CA THR A 39 4.67 -8.76 5.52
C THR A 39 4.59 -7.66 4.48
N TRP A 40 5.58 -6.77 4.43
CA TRP A 40 5.69 -5.69 3.46
C TRP A 40 5.79 -6.23 2.02
N ASP A 41 6.65 -7.22 1.78
CA ASP A 41 6.79 -7.83 0.45
C ASP A 41 5.55 -8.62 0.01
N GLY A 42 4.84 -9.25 0.95
CA GLY A 42 3.53 -9.86 0.68
C GLY A 42 2.45 -8.82 0.31
N MET A 43 2.46 -7.66 0.97
CA MET A 43 1.50 -6.59 0.73
C MET A 43 1.75 -5.83 -0.59
N LYS A 44 3.00 -5.72 -1.07
CA LYS A 44 3.33 -5.06 -2.35
C LYS A 44 2.53 -5.63 -3.52
N GLY A 45 2.46 -6.96 -3.62
CA GLY A 45 1.70 -7.64 -4.66
C GLY A 45 0.20 -7.32 -4.61
N GLN A 46 -0.36 -7.33 -3.39
CA GLN A 46 -1.76 -7.04 -3.16
C GLN A 46 -2.13 -5.59 -3.50
N ILE A 47 -1.26 -4.62 -3.18
CA ILE A 47 -1.46 -3.21 -3.54
C ILE A 47 -1.52 -3.05 -5.06
N LYS A 48 -0.61 -3.72 -5.80
CA LYS A 48 -0.62 -3.69 -7.26
C LYS A 48 -1.93 -4.24 -7.84
N THR A 49 -2.40 -5.37 -7.33
CA THR A 49 -3.68 -5.96 -7.75
C THR A 49 -4.86 -5.04 -7.48
N ILE A 50 -4.99 -4.50 -6.26
CA ILE A 50 -6.13 -3.63 -5.92
C ILE A 50 -6.12 -2.35 -6.77
N VAL A 51 -4.95 -1.75 -6.97
CA VAL A 51 -4.86 -0.51 -7.75
C VAL A 51 -5.20 -0.76 -9.22
N ASN A 52 -4.70 -1.86 -9.81
CA ASN A 52 -4.99 -2.20 -11.21
C ASN A 52 -6.42 -2.68 -11.45
N ASP A 53 -6.98 -3.48 -10.54
CA ASP A 53 -8.26 -4.14 -10.77
C ASP A 53 -9.46 -3.35 -10.24
N VAL A 54 -9.24 -2.42 -9.31
CA VAL A 54 -10.32 -1.66 -8.65
C VAL A 54 -10.15 -0.16 -8.85
N VAL A 55 -9.00 0.42 -8.47
CA VAL A 55 -8.84 1.88 -8.45
C VAL A 55 -8.83 2.47 -9.86
N PHE A 56 -8.00 1.94 -10.76
CA PHE A 56 -7.94 2.43 -12.13
C PHE A 56 -9.26 2.23 -12.90
N PRO A 57 -9.95 1.07 -12.83
CA PRO A 57 -11.25 0.89 -13.47
C PRO A 57 -12.34 1.82 -12.95
N ILE A 58 -12.37 2.13 -11.65
CA ILE A 58 -13.32 3.10 -11.08
C ILE A 58 -13.05 4.51 -11.63
N LEU A 59 -11.78 4.93 -11.67
CA LEU A 59 -11.39 6.22 -12.25
C LEU A 59 -11.75 6.32 -13.74
N ASP A 60 -11.50 5.26 -14.50
CA ASP A 60 -11.84 5.18 -15.93
C ASP A 60 -13.35 5.28 -16.14
N GLY A 61 -14.13 4.55 -15.34
CA GLY A 61 -15.59 4.60 -15.39
C GLY A 61 -16.15 6.01 -15.15
N VAL A 62 -15.64 6.73 -14.13
CA VAL A 62 -16.09 8.10 -13.84
C VAL A 62 -15.69 9.08 -14.95
N LEU A 63 -14.46 8.99 -15.45
CA LEU A 63 -13.98 9.86 -16.54
C LEU A 63 -14.70 9.59 -17.86
N GLY A 64 -15.01 8.33 -18.17
CA GLY A 64 -15.78 7.95 -19.35
C GLY A 64 -17.19 8.55 -19.33
N ILE A 65 -17.86 8.49 -18.17
CA ILE A 65 -19.18 9.11 -17.99
C ILE A 65 -19.08 10.64 -18.14
N LEU A 66 -18.07 11.27 -17.52
CA LEU A 66 -17.85 12.73 -17.63
C LEU A 66 -17.58 13.16 -19.07
N LEU A 67 -16.81 12.38 -19.84
CA LEU A 67 -16.52 12.67 -21.24
C LEU A 67 -17.80 12.74 -22.08
N ILE A 68 -18.71 11.77 -21.91
CA ILE A 68 -19.99 11.78 -22.61
C ILE A 68 -20.84 13.00 -22.20
N VAL A 69 -20.86 13.34 -20.91
CA VAL A 69 -21.58 14.51 -20.40
C VAL A 69 -21.01 15.80 -20.99
N PHE A 70 -19.68 15.98 -21.02
CA PHE A 70 -19.05 17.18 -21.57
C PHE A 70 -19.18 17.30 -23.08
N ILE A 71 -19.11 16.19 -23.83
CA ILE A 71 -19.41 16.18 -25.27
C ILE A 71 -20.86 16.62 -25.50
N THR A 72 -21.81 16.07 -24.73
CA THR A 72 -23.22 16.42 -24.82
C THR A 72 -23.44 17.91 -24.51
N LYS A 73 -22.81 18.42 -23.45
CA LYS A 73 -22.85 19.85 -23.10
C LYS A 73 -22.27 20.72 -24.20
N SER A 74 -21.12 20.38 -24.74
CA SER A 74 -20.47 21.12 -25.82
C SER A 74 -21.32 21.13 -27.10
N ALA A 75 -21.97 20.02 -27.44
CA ALA A 75 -22.92 19.94 -28.56
C ALA A 75 -24.16 20.83 -28.35
N ILE A 76 -24.71 20.89 -27.13
CA ILE A 76 -25.84 21.77 -26.79
C ILE A 76 -25.42 23.25 -26.80
N SER A 77 -24.24 23.56 -26.26
CA SER A 77 -23.67 24.91 -26.25
C SER A 77 -23.39 25.42 -27.65
N TYR A 78 -22.87 24.56 -28.54
CA TYR A 78 -22.69 24.91 -29.96
C TYR A 78 -24.01 25.28 -30.64
N LYS A 79 -25.07 24.51 -30.38
CA LYS A 79 -26.40 24.78 -30.95
C LYS A 79 -27.03 26.08 -30.44
N ARG A 80 -26.78 26.46 -29.18
CA ARG A 80 -27.43 27.62 -28.53
C ARG A 80 -26.63 28.91 -28.63
N ASN A 81 -25.32 28.82 -28.43
CA ASN A 81 -24.45 29.98 -28.23
C ASN A 81 -23.47 30.18 -29.38
N GLY A 82 -23.35 29.23 -30.32
CA GLY A 82 -22.36 29.27 -31.40
C GLY A 82 -20.91 29.03 -30.96
N GLU A 83 -20.68 28.85 -29.66
CA GLU A 83 -19.37 28.57 -29.07
C GLU A 83 -19.24 27.06 -28.81
N PHE A 84 -18.23 26.45 -29.44
CA PHE A 84 -17.88 25.05 -29.19
C PHE A 84 -16.74 24.99 -28.17
N ASP A 85 -17.07 24.58 -26.94
CA ASP A 85 -16.06 24.35 -25.91
C ASP A 85 -15.42 22.98 -26.15
N ILE A 86 -14.26 23.00 -26.80
CA ILE A 86 -13.42 21.81 -27.05
C ILE A 86 -12.49 21.50 -25.87
N ILE A 87 -12.24 22.48 -25.00
CA ILE A 87 -11.24 22.35 -23.92
C ILE A 87 -11.72 21.31 -22.91
N ALA A 88 -12.98 21.41 -22.46
CA ALA A 88 -13.52 20.51 -21.45
C ALA A 88 -13.54 19.03 -21.92
N PRO A 89 -14.06 18.68 -23.12
CA PRO A 89 -13.94 17.33 -23.67
C PRO A 89 -12.49 16.86 -23.85
N ALA A 90 -11.59 17.73 -24.32
CA ALA A 90 -10.19 17.37 -24.57
C ALA A 90 -9.44 17.03 -23.27
N VAL A 91 -9.66 17.77 -22.19
CA VAL A 91 -9.06 17.48 -20.88
C VAL A 91 -9.60 16.16 -20.31
N CYS A 92 -10.90 15.89 -20.40
CA CYS A 92 -11.47 14.61 -20.00
C CYS A 92 -10.89 13.44 -20.81
N LEU A 93 -10.70 13.63 -22.12
CA LEU A 93 -10.12 12.62 -23.01
C LEU A 93 -8.64 12.36 -22.68
N GLY A 94 -7.88 13.40 -22.36
CA GLY A 94 -6.51 13.26 -21.85
C GLY A 94 -6.46 12.49 -20.53
N GLY A 95 -7.38 12.75 -19.62
CA GLY A 95 -7.52 12.00 -18.36
C GLY A 95 -7.84 10.52 -18.59
N LEU A 96 -8.73 10.21 -19.54
CA LEU A 96 -9.08 8.83 -19.89
C LEU A 96 -7.87 8.06 -20.44
N LEU A 97 -7.12 8.66 -21.37
CA LEU A 97 -5.89 8.07 -21.92
C LEU A 97 -4.81 7.89 -20.85
N PHE A 98 -4.71 8.83 -19.92
CA PHE A 98 -3.78 8.72 -18.79
C PHE A 98 -4.16 7.54 -17.88
N VAL A 99 -5.42 7.42 -17.46
CA VAL A 99 -5.87 6.32 -16.60
C VAL A 99 -5.72 4.95 -17.29
N LEU A 100 -5.93 4.89 -18.61
CA LEU A 100 -5.73 3.66 -19.39
C LEU A 100 -4.25 3.23 -19.48
N THR A 101 -3.33 4.19 -19.55
CA THR A 101 -1.90 3.92 -19.71
C THR A 101 -1.13 3.85 -18.38
N ALA A 102 -1.65 4.46 -17.32
CA ALA A 102 -1.04 4.49 -16.00
C ALA A 102 -0.71 3.09 -15.41
N PRO A 103 -1.58 2.06 -15.51
CA PRO A 103 -1.27 0.71 -15.04
C PRO A 103 -0.04 0.06 -15.69
N LEU A 104 0.36 0.50 -16.88
CA LEU A 104 1.51 -0.04 -17.60
C LEU A 104 2.83 0.60 -17.16
N TYR A 105 2.80 1.89 -16.80
CA TYR A 105 4.01 2.67 -16.54
C TYR A 105 4.26 2.96 -15.07
N ILE A 106 3.22 3.13 -14.25
CA ILE A 106 3.36 3.52 -12.83
C ILE A 106 4.24 2.52 -12.05
N TRP A 107 4.14 1.22 -12.39
CA TRP A 107 4.86 0.20 -11.63
C TRP A 107 6.34 0.05 -11.98
N ASN A 108 6.79 0.65 -13.08
CA ASN A 108 8.21 0.70 -13.45
C ASN A 108 8.92 1.91 -12.83
N ILE A 109 8.17 2.93 -12.41
CA ILE A 109 8.70 4.18 -11.86
C ILE A 109 8.87 4.09 -10.34
N ILE A 110 7.99 3.35 -9.67
CA ILE A 110 8.04 3.20 -8.20
C ILE A 110 9.06 2.10 -7.87
N PRO A 111 10.19 2.44 -7.20
CA PRO A 111 11.11 1.44 -6.69
C PRO A 111 10.50 0.84 -5.43
N TRP A 112 9.98 -0.39 -5.52
CA TRP A 112 9.62 -1.19 -4.34
C TRP A 112 10.84 -1.86 -3.73
#